data_AF-A0A9L0IX83-F1
#
_entry.id   AF-A0A9L0IX83-F1
#
_cell.length_a   1.000
_cell.length_b   1.000
_cell.length_c   1.000
_cell.angle_alpha   90.00
_cell.angle_beta   90.00
_cell.angle_gamma   90.00
#
_symmetry.space_group_name_H-M   'P 1'
#
loop_
_entity.id
_entity.type
_entity.pdbx_description
1 polymer ?
#
loop_
_entity_poly.entity_id
_entity_poly.type
_entity_poly.pdbx_seq_one_letter_code
_entity_poly.pdbx_strand_id
1 'polypeptide(L)'
;MTPQIGISGPTPGLMGVMEADGIMPCWFQCWDWLLFSGCTVLYSPALCEGSRVTASLPAFGWIWSRESQKEIEKEKEAYRQRTAAFQQDLEAKYHTMISENRRAVAQLSLELEKEQNRTTSYREALISQGRRLVEERKLLEQERAQVMQEKRQLQPLRNAYLSCLGQEEDWQRRARLLLKEFEDALTERQNIYCSLLLPRHKRLEIEKSLLVRASTDPVAADLEMAAGLTDIFKHDTYCGDVWNTNKRQNGRLMWLYLKYWEVIVELKKFKKVEKAILEK
;
A
#
# COMPACT_ATOMS: atom_id res chain seq x y z
N MET A 1 -3.32 22.06 -13.11
CA MET A 1 -3.92 22.51 -11.84
C MET A 1 -3.87 21.33 -10.88
N THR A 2 -2.88 21.35 -10.00
CA THR A 2 -2.61 20.32 -8.99
C THR A 2 -2.42 21.08 -7.67
N PRO A 3 -3.09 20.69 -6.58
CA PRO A 3 -2.95 21.39 -5.31
C PRO A 3 -1.64 20.96 -4.63
N GLN A 4 -0.90 21.95 -4.15
CA GLN A 4 0.25 21.71 -3.28
C GLN A 4 -0.25 21.43 -1.87
N ILE A 5 0.15 20.27 -1.34
CA ILE A 5 0.03 19.94 0.08
C ILE A 5 1.35 20.36 0.72
N GLY A 6 1.28 21.38 1.56
CA GLY A 6 2.40 21.85 2.38
C GLY A 6 2.68 20.88 3.51
N ILE A 7 3.95 20.53 3.67
CA ILE A 7 4.48 19.94 4.90
C ILE A 7 5.58 20.87 5.39
N SER A 8 5.26 21.55 6.49
CA SER A 8 6.14 22.37 7.31
C SER A 8 7.27 21.53 7.91
N GLY A 9 8.52 21.86 7.57
CA GLY A 9 9.70 21.38 8.29
C GLY A 9 10.03 22.28 9.50
N PRO A 10 10.60 21.74 10.58
CA PRO A 10 11.02 22.55 11.73
C PRO A 10 12.37 23.23 11.45
N THR A 11 12.42 24.52 11.75
CA THR A 11 13.63 25.33 11.88
C THR A 11 14.41 24.92 13.14
N PRO A 12 15.76 24.94 13.12
CA PRO A 12 16.57 24.74 14.32
C PRO A 12 16.56 26.02 15.16
N GLY A 13 15.89 25.96 16.31
CA GLY A 13 15.97 26.97 17.36
C GLY A 13 17.32 26.88 18.08
N LEU A 14 18.06 27.97 18.03
CA LEU A 14 19.24 28.26 18.85
C LEU A 14 18.94 27.97 20.33
N MET A 15 19.74 27.10 20.94
CA MET A 15 19.79 26.94 22.39
C MET A 15 20.29 28.24 23.01
N GLY A 16 19.61 28.62 24.09
CA GLY A 16 19.82 29.86 24.80
C GLY A 16 21.15 29.89 25.54
N VAL A 17 21.76 31.06 25.46
CA VAL A 17 22.68 31.55 26.47
C VAL A 17 21.81 31.90 27.69
N MET A 18 21.89 31.12 28.75
CA MET A 18 21.45 31.57 30.07
C MET A 18 22.64 32.25 30.73
N GLU A 19 22.64 33.58 30.64
CA GLU A 19 23.19 34.45 31.67
C GLU A 19 22.53 34.11 33.00
N ALA A 20 23.35 33.84 34.01
CA ALA A 20 22.96 33.83 35.40
C ALA A 20 23.98 34.66 36.18
N ASP A 21 24.00 35.97 35.92
CA ASP A 21 24.63 36.95 36.80
C ASP A 21 23.69 37.21 37.98
N GLY A 22 23.85 36.37 39.00
CA GLY A 22 23.26 36.50 40.32
C GLY A 22 24.18 37.28 41.25
N ILE A 23 23.76 38.50 41.55
CA ILE A 23 24.32 39.48 42.49
C ILE A 23 24.34 38.91 43.93
N MET A 24 25.54 38.90 44.55
CA MET A 24 25.95 39.12 45.97
C MET A 24 25.13 38.51 47.15
N PRO A 25 25.77 38.08 48.27
CA PRO A 25 26.58 38.99 49.09
C PRO A 25 27.84 38.38 49.73
N CYS A 26 29.00 38.98 49.45
CA CYS A 26 30.10 39.00 50.41
C CYS A 26 29.75 40.00 51.52
N TRP A 27 29.09 39.50 52.57
CA TRP A 27 29.09 40.10 53.90
C TRP A 27 29.87 39.17 54.81
N PHE A 28 31.15 39.47 55.03
CA PHE A 28 31.68 39.73 56.37
C PHE A 28 33.02 40.43 56.23
N GLN A 29 32.95 41.75 56.42
CA GLN A 29 34.08 42.61 56.76
C GLN A 29 34.62 42.24 58.16
N CYS A 30 35.82 42.76 58.42
CA CYS A 30 36.43 42.97 59.74
C CYS A 30 37.03 41.76 60.44
N TRP A 31 38.35 41.58 60.30
CA TRP A 31 39.27 42.18 61.29
C TRP A 31 40.72 42.22 60.78
N ASP A 32 41.23 43.45 60.77
CA ASP A 32 42.55 43.87 61.21
C ASP A 32 43.79 43.22 60.59
N TRP A 33 44.37 44.02 59.69
CA TRP A 33 45.77 44.45 59.80
C TRP A 33 46.35 44.21 61.20
N LEU A 34 47.14 43.15 61.35
CA LEU A 34 48.20 43.07 62.36
C LEU A 34 49.15 41.93 62.00
N LEU A 35 50.44 42.24 62.15
CA LEU A 35 51.57 41.32 62.30
C LEU A 35 52.27 40.83 61.02
N PHE A 36 52.89 41.75 60.27
CA PHE A 36 54.24 41.52 59.75
C PHE A 36 54.99 42.84 59.53
N SER A 37 55.50 43.44 60.62
CA SER A 37 56.75 44.22 60.64
C SER A 37 56.99 44.81 62.03
N GLY A 38 58.18 44.56 62.58
CA GLY A 38 58.79 45.43 63.57
C GLY A 38 58.31 45.28 65.01
N CYS A 39 58.79 44.24 65.70
CA CYS A 39 59.10 44.41 67.12
C CYS A 39 60.30 45.37 67.22
N THR A 40 60.01 46.66 67.17
CA THR A 40 60.90 47.71 67.67
C THR A 40 60.91 47.56 69.19
N VAL A 41 62.07 47.16 69.72
CA VAL A 41 62.37 47.16 71.15
C VAL A 41 62.26 48.61 71.64
N LEU A 42 61.15 48.95 72.31
CA LEU A 42 61.07 50.17 73.11
C LEU A 42 61.76 49.89 74.45
N TYR A 43 63.03 50.29 74.51
CA TYR A 43 63.72 50.62 75.75
C TYR A 43 63.09 51.92 76.30
N SER A 44 62.60 51.91 77.55
CA SER A 44 62.54 53.14 78.34
C SER A 44 62.78 52.82 79.82
N PRO A 45 63.71 53.52 80.51
CA PRO A 45 64.24 53.11 81.82
C PRO A 45 63.63 53.94 82.97
N ALA A 46 63.36 53.28 84.11
CA ALA A 46 63.23 53.80 85.48
C ALA A 46 62.52 52.71 86.31
N LEU A 47 62.90 52.28 87.51
CA LEU A 47 63.81 52.75 88.54
C LEU A 47 64.13 51.51 89.39
N CYS A 48 65.38 51.36 89.81
CA CYS A 48 65.83 50.32 90.72
C CYS A 48 65.33 50.56 92.15
N GLU A 49 64.87 49.51 92.84
CA GLU A 49 65.18 49.28 94.26
C GLU A 49 64.83 47.85 94.70
N GLY A 50 65.78 47.17 95.34
CA GLY A 50 65.46 46.17 96.38
C GLY A 50 65.32 44.68 96.01
N SER A 51 66.34 44.08 95.40
CA SER A 51 66.92 42.74 95.69
C SER A 51 66.06 41.54 96.17
N ARG A 52 66.20 40.44 95.40
CA ARG A 52 66.16 38.98 95.72
C ARG A 52 64.84 38.22 95.52
N VAL A 53 64.62 37.72 94.30
CA VAL A 53 64.65 36.27 94.00
C VAL A 53 65.25 36.11 92.60
N THR A 54 66.51 35.69 92.53
CA THR A 54 67.16 35.25 91.29
C THR A 54 66.81 33.79 91.03
N ALA A 55 65.77 33.55 90.24
CA ALA A 55 65.49 32.23 89.67
C ALA A 55 65.18 32.40 88.17
N SER A 56 66.23 32.21 87.36
CA SER A 56 66.23 31.82 85.94
C SER A 56 64.96 32.04 85.09
N LEU A 57 64.85 33.24 84.50
CA LEU A 57 64.02 33.54 83.31
C LEU A 57 64.37 32.74 82.01
N PRO A 58 65.55 32.12 81.80
CA PRO A 58 65.83 31.38 80.57
C PRO A 58 65.09 30.04 80.45
N ALA A 59 64.77 29.38 81.57
CA ALA A 59 64.23 28.02 81.56
C ALA A 59 62.77 27.96 81.10
N PHE A 60 61.93 28.90 81.52
CA PHE A 60 60.53 28.98 81.09
C PHE A 60 60.38 29.42 79.63
N GLY A 61 61.21 30.35 79.15
CA GLY A 61 61.25 30.72 77.72
C GLY A 61 61.72 29.58 76.82
N TRP A 62 62.69 28.77 77.28
CA TRP A 62 63.17 27.60 76.55
C TRP A 62 62.15 26.45 76.51
N ILE A 63 61.45 26.19 77.62
CA ILE A 63 60.37 25.18 77.67
C ILE A 63 59.20 25.61 76.77
N TRP A 64 58.79 26.89 76.82
CA TRP A 64 57.72 27.40 75.97
C TRP A 64 58.09 27.41 74.48
N SER A 65 59.32 27.81 74.13
CA SER A 65 59.82 27.75 72.76
C SER A 65 59.89 26.31 72.24
N ARG A 66 60.30 25.36 73.08
CA ARG A 66 60.42 23.94 72.71
C ARG A 66 59.06 23.28 72.50
N GLU A 67 58.09 23.53 73.38
CA GLU A 67 56.75 22.97 73.25
C GLU A 67 55.97 23.65 72.11
N SER A 68 56.18 24.97 71.91
CA SER A 68 55.67 25.68 70.74
C SER A 68 56.26 25.14 69.43
N GLN A 69 57.56 24.84 69.38
CA GLN A 69 58.18 24.23 68.20
C GLN A 69 57.62 22.85 67.89
N LYS A 70 57.39 22.00 68.89
CA LYS A 70 56.74 20.70 68.67
C LYS A 70 55.34 20.84 68.11
N GLU A 71 54.52 21.75 68.63
CA GLU A 71 53.15 21.91 68.12
C GLU A 71 53.15 22.52 66.70
N ILE A 72 54.10 23.42 66.40
CA ILE A 72 54.34 23.93 65.04
C ILE A 72 54.78 22.81 64.09
N GLU A 73 55.70 21.93 64.52
CA GLU A 73 56.16 20.80 63.70
C GLU A 73 55.01 19.82 63.41
N LYS A 74 54.22 19.51 64.45
CA LYS A 74 53.07 18.61 64.37
C LYS A 74 51.97 19.16 63.46
N GLU A 75 51.64 20.44 63.55
CA GLU A 75 50.65 21.06 62.65
C GLU A 75 51.19 21.19 61.22
N LYS A 76 52.50 21.45 61.05
CA LYS A 76 53.14 21.40 59.73
C LYS A 76 53.09 20.01 59.10
N GLU A 77 53.33 18.96 59.88
CA GLU A 77 53.21 17.58 59.41
C GLU A 77 51.77 17.22 59.09
N ALA A 78 50.81 17.60 59.95
CA ALA A 78 49.39 17.42 59.70
C ALA A 78 48.93 18.16 58.42
N TYR A 79 49.41 19.39 58.20
CA TYR A 79 49.15 20.15 56.98
C TYR A 79 49.75 19.46 55.76
N ARG A 80 51.03 19.05 55.80
CA ARG A 80 51.68 18.32 54.72
C ARG A 80 50.93 17.02 54.37
N GLN A 81 50.49 16.27 55.38
CA GLN A 81 49.69 15.06 55.18
C GLN A 81 48.34 15.36 54.54
N ARG A 82 47.64 16.41 54.99
CA ARG A 82 46.37 16.85 54.39
C ARG A 82 46.55 17.29 52.93
N THR A 83 47.60 18.04 52.63
CA THR A 83 47.90 18.47 51.25
C THR A 83 48.25 17.28 50.37
N ALA A 84 49.05 16.34 50.86
CA ALA A 84 49.40 15.13 50.10
C ALA A 84 48.17 14.24 49.85
N ALA A 85 47.32 14.04 50.85
CA ALA A 85 46.08 13.28 50.71
C ALA A 85 45.10 13.96 49.74
N PHE A 86 44.95 15.28 49.83
CA PHE A 86 44.12 16.06 48.90
C PHE A 86 44.64 15.95 47.46
N GLN A 87 45.96 16.02 47.27
CA GLN A 87 46.57 15.91 45.95
C GLN A 87 46.38 14.52 45.34
N GLN A 88 46.58 13.45 46.13
CA GLN A 88 46.32 12.08 45.68
C GLN A 88 44.85 11.83 45.33
N ASP A 89 43.91 12.34 46.12
CA ASP A 89 42.47 12.23 45.84
C ASP A 89 42.08 12.97 44.55
N LEU A 90 42.65 14.17 44.32
CA LEU A 90 42.42 14.93 43.10
C LEU A 90 42.97 14.19 41.87
N GLU A 91 44.18 13.64 41.96
CA GLU A 91 44.80 12.83 40.89
C GLU A 91 43.98 11.57 40.60
N ALA A 92 43.54 10.86 41.64
CA ALA A 92 42.69 9.68 41.49
C ALA A 92 41.34 10.01 40.82
N LYS A 93 40.69 11.11 41.23
CA LYS A 93 39.45 11.61 40.61
C LYS A 93 39.67 12.00 39.16
N TYR A 94 40.77 12.68 38.84
CA TYR A 94 41.10 13.08 37.48
C TYR A 94 41.35 11.86 36.58
N HIS A 95 42.13 10.88 37.05
CA HIS A 95 42.35 9.64 36.31
C HIS A 95 41.06 8.85 36.10
N THR A 96 40.20 8.79 37.11
CA THR A 96 38.88 8.14 37.01
C THR A 96 38.03 8.83 35.95
N MET A 97 37.91 10.16 36.03
CA MET A 97 37.15 10.97 35.07
C MET A 97 37.68 10.81 33.65
N ILE A 98 39.00 10.82 33.43
CA ILE A 98 39.57 10.56 32.09
C ILE A 98 39.22 9.17 31.61
N SER A 99 39.33 8.15 32.45
CA SER A 99 39.05 6.77 32.06
C SER A 99 37.57 6.56 31.70
N GLU A 100 36.66 7.21 32.43
CA GLU A 100 35.23 7.21 32.15
C GLU A 100 34.92 7.98 30.87
N ASN A 101 35.50 9.15 30.70
CA ASN A 101 35.31 9.96 29.49
C ASN A 101 35.84 9.23 28.25
N ARG A 102 37.03 8.61 28.33
CA ARG A 102 37.57 7.77 27.24
C ARG A 102 36.64 6.59 26.90
N ARG A 103 36.06 5.94 27.90
CA ARG A 103 35.08 4.86 27.68
C ARG A 103 33.80 5.38 27.02
N ALA A 104 33.26 6.50 27.49
CA ALA A 104 32.06 7.12 26.93
C ALA A 104 32.28 7.57 25.47
N VAL A 105 33.42 8.20 25.18
CA VAL A 105 33.80 8.59 23.81
C VAL A 105 33.94 7.37 22.90
N ALA A 106 34.58 6.30 23.37
CA ALA A 106 34.70 5.07 22.59
C ALA A 106 33.31 4.46 22.28
N GLN A 107 32.40 4.42 23.27
CA GLN A 107 31.03 3.95 23.08
C GLN A 107 30.26 4.79 22.07
N LEU A 108 30.27 6.12 22.22
CA LEU A 108 29.59 7.04 21.31
C LEU A 108 30.16 6.96 19.88
N SER A 109 31.47 6.78 19.73
CA SER A 109 32.10 6.62 18.42
C SER A 109 31.62 5.36 17.70
N LEU A 110 31.45 4.26 18.43
CA LEU A 110 30.96 3.00 17.90
C LEU A 110 29.47 3.09 17.52
N GLU A 111 28.66 3.78 18.32
CA GLU A 111 27.25 4.02 18.00
C GLU A 111 27.10 4.89 16.76
N LEU A 112 27.92 5.94 16.63
CA LEU A 112 27.93 6.79 15.45
C LEU A 112 28.28 5.99 14.18
N GLU A 113 29.29 5.13 14.25
CA GLU A 113 29.66 4.26 13.12
C GLU A 113 28.54 3.28 12.75
N LYS A 114 27.86 2.69 13.75
CA LYS A 114 26.69 1.83 13.52
C LYS A 114 25.55 2.57 12.82
N GLU A 115 25.24 3.78 13.25
CA GLU A 115 24.17 4.59 12.63
C GLU A 115 24.53 5.06 11.23
N GLN A 116 25.81 5.39 10.99
CA GLN A 116 26.31 5.68 9.65
C GLN A 116 26.16 4.46 8.74
N ASN A 117 26.57 3.27 9.20
CA ASN A 117 26.43 2.02 8.45
C ASN A 117 24.97 1.62 8.20
N ARG A 118 24.07 1.88 9.16
CA ARG A 118 22.62 1.69 8.97
C ARG A 118 22.09 2.64 7.89
N THR A 119 22.45 3.91 7.96
CA THR A 119 22.01 4.93 7.01
C THR A 119 22.48 4.63 5.59
N THR A 120 23.74 4.21 5.42
CA THR A 120 24.27 3.82 4.10
C THR A 120 23.57 2.56 3.57
N SER A 121 23.39 1.54 4.41
CA SER A 121 22.66 0.32 4.05
C SER A 121 21.21 0.61 3.60
N TYR A 122 20.46 1.42 4.34
CA TYR A 122 19.11 1.81 3.95
C TYR A 122 19.08 2.61 2.65
N ARG A 123 20.05 3.51 2.45
CA ARG A 123 20.16 4.28 1.22
C ARG A 123 20.42 3.38 0.01
N GLU A 124 21.29 2.39 0.14
CA GLU A 124 21.59 1.41 -0.92
C GLU A 124 20.38 0.51 -1.21
N ALA A 125 19.67 0.05 -0.18
CA ALA A 125 18.44 -0.71 -0.32
C ALA A 125 17.36 0.09 -1.07
N LEU A 126 17.18 1.37 -0.74
CA LEU A 126 16.24 2.26 -1.44
C LEU A 126 16.63 2.48 -2.90
N ILE A 127 17.92 2.65 -3.19
CA ILE A 127 18.41 2.81 -4.57
C ILE A 127 18.17 1.52 -5.36
N SER A 128 18.47 0.35 -4.80
CA SER A 128 18.28 -0.93 -5.48
C SER A 128 16.79 -1.21 -5.73
N GLN A 129 15.93 -0.94 -4.74
CA GLN A 129 14.48 -1.02 -4.88
C GLN A 129 13.96 -0.05 -5.95
N GLY A 130 14.46 1.19 -5.96
CA GLY A 130 14.11 2.17 -6.99
C GLY A 130 14.48 1.72 -8.40
N ARG A 131 15.68 1.13 -8.58
CA ARG A 131 16.10 0.57 -9.88
C ARG A 131 15.18 -0.56 -10.33
N ARG A 132 14.88 -1.50 -9.43
CA ARG A 132 13.96 -2.62 -9.71
C ARG A 132 12.58 -2.14 -10.15
N LEU A 133 11.99 -1.17 -9.46
CA LEU A 133 10.68 -0.62 -9.82
C LEU A 133 10.70 0.07 -11.20
N VAL A 134 11.80 0.74 -11.56
CA VAL A 134 11.95 1.36 -12.88
C VAL A 134 12.04 0.32 -13.98
N GLU A 135 12.75 -0.79 -13.75
CA GLU A 135 12.83 -1.93 -14.67
C GLU A 135 11.47 -2.62 -14.84
N GLU A 136 10.78 -2.92 -13.73
CA GLU A 136 9.43 -3.50 -13.74
C GLU A 136 8.44 -2.60 -14.48
N ARG A 137 8.48 -1.28 -14.23
CA ARG A 137 7.64 -0.32 -14.97
C ARG A 137 7.91 -0.36 -16.47
N LYS A 138 9.19 -0.44 -16.88
CA LYS A 138 9.57 -0.50 -18.29
C LYS A 138 9.02 -1.76 -18.97
N LEU A 139 9.08 -2.91 -18.28
CA LEU A 139 8.50 -4.16 -18.79
C LEU A 139 6.98 -4.05 -18.93
N LEU A 140 6.28 -3.52 -17.93
CA LEU A 140 4.83 -3.32 -17.98
C LEU A 140 4.41 -2.34 -19.09
N GLU A 141 5.18 -1.29 -19.32
CA GLU A 141 4.94 -0.36 -20.43
C GLU A 141 5.09 -1.04 -21.80
N GLN A 142 6.07 -1.95 -21.94
CA GLN A 142 6.27 -2.75 -23.15
C GLN A 142 5.13 -3.75 -23.37
N GLU A 143 4.75 -4.50 -22.33
CA GLU A 143 3.60 -5.42 -22.38
C GLU A 143 2.31 -4.69 -22.74
N ARG A 144 2.07 -3.52 -22.13
CA ARG A 144 0.91 -2.69 -22.46
C ARG A 144 0.94 -2.23 -23.91
N ALA A 145 2.09 -1.84 -24.43
CA ALA A 145 2.23 -1.46 -25.83
C ALA A 145 1.94 -2.64 -26.77
N GLN A 146 2.43 -3.84 -26.43
CA GLN A 146 2.17 -5.07 -27.17
C GLN A 146 0.66 -5.40 -27.18
N VAL A 147 0.02 -5.44 -26.01
CA VAL A 147 -1.42 -5.72 -25.91
C VAL A 147 -2.25 -4.68 -26.68
N MET A 148 -1.86 -3.41 -26.64
CA MET A 148 -2.52 -2.36 -27.42
C MET A 148 -2.33 -2.55 -28.93
N GLN A 149 -1.17 -3.03 -29.37
CA GLN A 149 -0.90 -3.35 -30.77
C GLN A 149 -1.73 -4.57 -31.22
N GLU A 150 -1.75 -5.65 -30.45
CA GLU A 150 -2.57 -6.85 -30.73
C GLU A 150 -4.06 -6.50 -30.77
N LYS A 151 -4.54 -5.69 -29.82
CA LYS A 151 -5.91 -5.19 -29.83
C LYS A 151 -6.25 -4.41 -31.10
N ARG A 152 -5.34 -3.55 -31.56
CA ARG A 152 -5.50 -2.80 -32.82
C ARG A 152 -5.54 -3.74 -34.03
N GLN A 153 -4.70 -4.77 -34.05
CA GLN A 153 -4.70 -5.79 -35.11
C GLN A 153 -5.99 -6.61 -35.13
N LEU A 154 -6.57 -6.93 -33.97
CA LEU A 154 -7.84 -7.66 -33.86
C LEU A 154 -9.08 -6.77 -34.03
N GLN A 155 -8.93 -5.45 -34.03
CA GLN A 155 -10.05 -4.52 -34.12
C GLN A 155 -10.88 -4.66 -35.41
N PRO A 156 -10.27 -4.83 -36.61
CA PRO A 156 -11.01 -5.11 -37.84
C PRO A 156 -11.81 -6.41 -37.77
N LEU A 157 -11.22 -7.47 -37.19
CA LEU A 157 -11.88 -8.77 -37.02
C LEU A 157 -13.09 -8.65 -36.08
N ARG A 158 -12.92 -7.94 -34.95
CA ARG A 158 -14.00 -7.64 -34.00
C ARG A 158 -15.13 -6.85 -34.67
N ASN A 159 -14.80 -5.84 -35.46
CA ASN A 159 -15.81 -5.04 -36.15
C ASN A 159 -16.56 -5.87 -37.21
N ALA A 160 -15.85 -6.74 -37.94
CA ALA A 160 -16.47 -7.67 -38.87
C ALA A 160 -17.44 -8.62 -38.16
N TYR A 161 -17.02 -9.22 -37.04
CA TYR A 161 -17.86 -10.07 -36.20
C TYR A 161 -19.14 -9.35 -35.75
N LEU A 162 -19.02 -8.14 -35.20
CA LEU A 162 -20.18 -7.36 -34.74
C LEU A 162 -21.12 -6.97 -35.89
N SER A 163 -20.57 -6.60 -37.05
CA SER A 163 -21.37 -6.28 -38.23
C SER A 163 -22.16 -7.49 -38.74
N CYS A 164 -21.54 -8.67 -38.79
CA CYS A 164 -22.20 -9.91 -39.20
C CYS A 164 -23.30 -10.32 -38.21
N LEU A 165 -23.04 -10.20 -36.90
CA LEU A 165 -24.07 -10.46 -35.89
C LEU A 165 -25.31 -9.58 -36.06
N GLY A 166 -25.14 -8.27 -36.33
CA GLY A 166 -26.26 -7.36 -36.54
C GLY A 166 -27.14 -7.75 -37.74
N GLN A 167 -26.52 -8.11 -38.88
CA GLN A 167 -27.27 -8.55 -40.07
C GLN A 167 -28.03 -9.86 -39.83
N GLU A 168 -27.42 -10.79 -39.09
CA GLU A 168 -28.07 -12.07 -38.77
C GLU A 168 -29.21 -11.94 -37.77
N GLU A 169 -29.18 -10.97 -36.84
CA GLU A 169 -30.28 -10.74 -35.91
C GLU A 169 -31.58 -10.35 -36.61
N ASP A 170 -31.51 -9.50 -37.65
CA ASP A 170 -32.69 -9.11 -38.43
C ASP A 170 -33.22 -10.24 -39.31
N TRP A 171 -32.34 -11.09 -39.85
CA TRP A 171 -32.75 -12.31 -40.55
C TRP A 171 -33.41 -13.30 -39.59
N GLN A 172 -32.82 -13.53 -38.42
CA GLN A 172 -33.33 -14.44 -37.38
C GLN A 172 -34.70 -13.98 -36.86
N ARG A 173 -34.90 -12.67 -36.67
CA ARG A 173 -36.21 -12.11 -36.29
C ARG A 173 -37.26 -12.44 -37.35
N ARG A 174 -36.95 -12.24 -38.64
CA ARG A 174 -37.84 -12.58 -39.75
C ARG A 174 -38.14 -14.08 -39.82
N ALA A 175 -37.12 -14.92 -39.64
CA ALA A 175 -37.28 -16.38 -39.65
C ALA A 175 -38.19 -16.86 -38.51
N ARG A 176 -38.06 -16.33 -37.29
CA ARG A 176 -38.93 -16.69 -36.17
C ARG A 176 -40.39 -16.28 -36.39
N LEU A 177 -40.61 -15.09 -36.96
CA LEU A 177 -41.96 -14.64 -37.31
C LEU A 177 -42.58 -15.54 -38.38
N LEU A 178 -41.82 -15.83 -39.43
CA LEU A 178 -42.25 -16.74 -40.50
C LEU A 178 -42.58 -18.13 -39.95
N LEU A 179 -41.72 -18.73 -39.13
CA LEU A 179 -41.96 -20.05 -38.54
C LEU A 179 -43.24 -20.07 -37.70
N LYS A 180 -43.54 -18.98 -36.97
CA LYS A 180 -44.78 -18.85 -36.21
C LYS A 180 -46.02 -18.81 -37.12
N GLU A 181 -45.95 -18.08 -38.24
CA GLU A 181 -47.05 -18.05 -39.21
C GLU A 181 -47.28 -19.43 -39.86
N PHE A 182 -46.19 -20.16 -40.15
CA PHE A 182 -46.27 -21.52 -40.66
C PHE A 182 -46.80 -22.50 -39.59
N GLU A 183 -46.43 -22.34 -38.32
CA GLU A 183 -46.97 -23.10 -37.20
C GLU A 183 -48.50 -22.91 -37.10
N ASP A 184 -48.98 -21.66 -37.13
CA ASP A 184 -50.41 -21.36 -37.04
C ASP A 184 -51.20 -21.98 -38.20
N ALA A 185 -50.67 -21.86 -39.43
CA ALA A 185 -51.30 -22.42 -40.63
C ALA A 185 -51.27 -23.96 -40.66
N LEU A 186 -50.16 -24.59 -40.24
CA LEU A 186 -50.05 -26.05 -40.11
C LEU A 186 -50.98 -26.59 -39.02
N THR A 187 -51.11 -25.86 -37.91
CA THR A 187 -52.04 -26.19 -36.84
C THR A 187 -53.48 -26.15 -37.37
N GLU A 188 -53.86 -25.12 -38.12
CA GLU A 188 -55.20 -25.04 -38.71
C GLU A 188 -55.45 -26.13 -39.75
N ARG A 189 -54.47 -26.38 -40.63
CA ARG A 189 -54.50 -27.51 -41.56
C ARG A 189 -54.77 -28.82 -40.83
N GLN A 190 -54.06 -29.08 -39.73
CA GLN A 190 -54.17 -30.32 -38.98
C GLN A 190 -55.48 -30.41 -38.18
N ASN A 191 -56.01 -29.28 -37.71
CA ASN A 191 -57.35 -29.24 -37.11
C ASN A 191 -58.43 -29.61 -38.14
N ILE A 192 -58.34 -29.11 -39.37
CA ILE A 192 -59.25 -29.48 -40.46
C ILE A 192 -59.06 -30.95 -40.85
N TYR A 193 -57.84 -31.48 -40.78
CA TYR A 193 -57.56 -32.90 -41.01
C TYR A 193 -58.27 -33.80 -39.99
N CYS A 194 -58.13 -33.47 -38.70
CA CYS A 194 -58.63 -34.27 -37.59
C CYS A 194 -60.11 -34.04 -37.26
N SER A 195 -60.69 -32.93 -37.71
CA SER A 195 -62.12 -32.66 -37.54
C SER A 195 -62.96 -33.33 -38.62
N LEU A 196 -64.12 -33.85 -38.23
CA LEU A 196 -65.15 -34.36 -39.14
C LEU A 196 -66.08 -33.26 -39.66
N LEU A 197 -66.11 -32.10 -38.99
CA LEU A 197 -67.05 -31.01 -39.28
C LEU A 197 -66.48 -29.94 -40.21
N LEU A 198 -65.14 -29.86 -40.31
CA LEU A 198 -64.49 -28.80 -41.07
C LEU A 198 -64.38 -29.12 -42.57
N PRO A 199 -64.60 -28.14 -43.48
CA PRO A 199 -64.57 -28.38 -44.91
C PRO A 199 -63.18 -28.80 -45.43
N ARG A 200 -63.12 -29.91 -46.18
CA ARG A 200 -61.85 -30.44 -46.73
C ARG A 200 -61.21 -29.53 -47.79
N HIS A 201 -61.98 -28.70 -48.50
CA HIS A 201 -61.41 -27.77 -49.49
C HIS A 201 -60.50 -26.72 -48.84
N LYS A 202 -60.83 -26.24 -47.62
CA LYS A 202 -60.01 -25.27 -46.88
C LYS A 202 -58.63 -25.84 -46.54
N ARG A 203 -58.53 -27.14 -46.26
CA ARG A 203 -57.23 -27.81 -46.07
C ARG A 203 -56.36 -27.70 -47.32
N LEU A 204 -56.92 -27.98 -48.51
CA LEU A 204 -56.18 -27.92 -49.77
C LEU A 204 -55.73 -26.49 -50.11
N GLU A 205 -56.55 -25.49 -49.80
CA GLU A 205 -56.19 -24.07 -49.96
C GLU A 205 -55.00 -23.69 -49.07
N ILE A 206 -55.00 -24.13 -47.80
CA ILE A 206 -53.88 -23.90 -46.88
C ILE A 206 -52.62 -24.61 -47.39
N GLU A 207 -52.72 -25.88 -47.80
CA GLU A 207 -51.57 -26.64 -48.31
C GLU A 207 -50.93 -25.98 -49.54
N LYS A 208 -51.76 -25.52 -50.50
CA LYS A 208 -51.27 -24.78 -51.68
C LYS A 208 -50.63 -23.45 -51.30
N SER A 209 -51.28 -22.68 -50.43
CA SER A 209 -50.76 -21.40 -49.96
C SER A 209 -49.40 -21.55 -49.27
N LEU A 210 -49.26 -22.55 -48.41
CA LEU A 210 -48.00 -22.83 -47.72
C LEU A 210 -46.86 -23.23 -48.67
N LEU A 211 -47.13 -24.06 -49.68
CA LEU A 211 -46.10 -24.45 -50.66
C LEU A 211 -45.65 -23.26 -51.53
N VAL A 212 -46.59 -22.42 -51.96
CA VAL A 212 -46.27 -21.20 -52.71
C VAL A 212 -45.40 -20.28 -51.84
N ARG A 213 -45.84 -19.98 -50.61
CA ARG A 213 -45.08 -19.14 -49.68
C ARG A 213 -43.70 -19.73 -49.36
N ALA A 214 -43.60 -21.04 -49.19
CA ALA A 214 -42.32 -21.70 -48.90
C ALA A 214 -41.33 -21.60 -50.07
N SER A 215 -41.82 -21.42 -51.29
CA SER A 215 -41.00 -21.30 -52.50
C SER A 215 -40.69 -19.84 -52.86
N THR A 216 -41.56 -18.90 -52.48
CA THR A 216 -41.41 -17.47 -52.83
C THR A 216 -40.76 -16.65 -51.72
N ASP A 217 -40.96 -17.00 -50.45
CA ASP A 217 -40.35 -16.30 -49.34
C ASP A 217 -38.85 -16.66 -49.25
N PRO A 218 -37.95 -15.67 -49.26
CA PRO A 218 -36.51 -15.94 -49.29
C PRO A 218 -36.00 -16.63 -48.02
N VAL A 219 -36.65 -16.45 -46.88
CA VAL A 219 -36.29 -17.13 -45.62
C VAL A 219 -36.79 -18.57 -45.65
N ALA A 220 -38.01 -18.80 -46.15
CA ALA A 220 -38.56 -20.14 -46.27
C ALA A 220 -37.79 -21.00 -47.28
N ALA A 221 -37.38 -20.40 -48.40
CA ALA A 221 -36.56 -21.04 -49.43
C ALA A 221 -35.17 -21.38 -48.88
N ASP A 222 -34.54 -20.47 -48.14
CA ASP A 222 -33.26 -20.71 -47.49
C ASP A 222 -33.34 -21.84 -46.43
N LEU A 223 -34.49 -22.01 -45.77
CA LEU A 223 -34.76 -23.12 -44.85
C LEU A 223 -35.24 -24.41 -45.56
N GLU A 224 -35.33 -24.40 -46.89
CA GLU A 224 -35.80 -25.52 -47.73
C GLU A 224 -37.15 -26.08 -47.27
N MET A 225 -38.04 -25.21 -46.79
CA MET A 225 -39.29 -25.63 -46.14
C MET A 225 -40.25 -26.37 -47.07
N ALA A 226 -40.21 -26.11 -48.38
CA ALA A 226 -41.11 -26.72 -49.36
C ALA A 226 -41.02 -28.26 -49.39
N ALA A 227 -39.82 -28.81 -49.24
CA ALA A 227 -39.61 -30.26 -49.20
C ALA A 227 -40.23 -30.86 -47.92
N GLY A 228 -39.96 -30.24 -46.76
CA GLY A 228 -40.54 -30.69 -45.49
C GLY A 228 -42.06 -30.55 -45.43
N LEU A 229 -42.64 -29.49 -46.00
CA LEU A 229 -44.09 -29.33 -46.10
C LEU A 229 -44.73 -30.42 -46.97
N THR A 230 -44.09 -30.77 -48.08
CA THR A 230 -44.56 -31.87 -48.93
C THR A 230 -44.56 -33.20 -48.17
N ASP A 231 -43.55 -33.44 -47.34
CA ASP A 231 -43.46 -34.62 -46.48
C ASP A 231 -44.57 -34.64 -45.41
N ILE A 232 -44.74 -33.52 -44.69
CA ILE A 232 -45.83 -33.34 -43.71
C ILE A 232 -47.20 -33.61 -44.35
N PHE A 233 -47.47 -33.06 -45.53
CA PHE A 233 -48.79 -33.19 -46.14
C PHE A 233 -49.12 -34.63 -46.53
N LYS A 234 -48.11 -35.40 -46.92
CA LYS A 234 -48.23 -36.81 -47.30
C LYS A 234 -48.32 -37.74 -46.08
N HIS A 235 -47.55 -37.47 -45.03
CA HIS A 235 -47.28 -38.44 -43.98
C HIS A 235 -47.84 -38.07 -42.60
N ASP A 236 -48.22 -36.81 -42.36
CA ASP A 236 -48.76 -36.42 -41.05
C ASP A 236 -50.26 -36.72 -40.92
N THR A 237 -50.55 -37.95 -40.48
CA THR A 237 -51.92 -38.46 -40.30
C THR A 237 -52.34 -38.55 -38.84
N TYR A 238 -51.49 -38.14 -37.90
CA TYR A 238 -51.78 -38.28 -36.48
C TYR A 238 -52.82 -37.24 -36.01
N CYS A 239 -53.82 -37.72 -35.30
CA CYS A 239 -54.79 -36.91 -34.59
C CYS A 239 -54.75 -37.27 -33.11
N GLY A 240 -54.82 -36.27 -32.24
CA GLY A 240 -54.98 -36.51 -30.81
C GLY A 240 -56.33 -37.16 -30.52
N ASP A 241 -56.58 -37.49 -29.25
CA ASP A 241 -57.84 -38.12 -28.83
C ASP A 241 -59.07 -37.30 -29.26
N VAL A 242 -60.19 -37.99 -29.49
CA VAL A 242 -61.45 -37.37 -29.97
C VAL A 242 -61.97 -36.27 -29.03
N TRP A 243 -61.63 -36.36 -27.73
CA TRP A 243 -61.97 -35.37 -26.69
C TRP A 243 -60.88 -34.33 -26.44
N ASN A 244 -59.84 -34.30 -27.27
CA ASN A 244 -58.71 -33.41 -27.07
C ASN A 244 -59.07 -31.96 -27.41
N THR A 245 -59.13 -31.12 -26.37
CA THR A 245 -59.32 -29.67 -26.51
C THR A 245 -58.04 -28.95 -26.97
N ASN A 246 -56.88 -29.59 -26.85
CA ASN A 246 -55.60 -29.00 -27.19
C ASN A 246 -55.19 -29.30 -28.64
N LYS A 247 -55.43 -28.33 -29.52
CA LYS A 247 -55.05 -28.35 -30.95
C LYS A 247 -53.57 -28.70 -31.21
N ARG A 248 -52.68 -28.48 -30.23
CA ARG A 248 -51.24 -28.77 -30.35
C ARG A 248 -50.87 -30.24 -30.26
N GLN A 249 -51.80 -31.13 -29.90
CA GLN A 249 -51.54 -32.57 -29.94
C GLN A 249 -51.87 -33.19 -31.30
N ASN A 250 -52.48 -32.43 -32.22
CA ASN A 250 -52.74 -32.90 -33.57
C ASN A 250 -51.47 -32.75 -34.41
N GLY A 251 -51.20 -33.77 -35.23
CA GLY A 251 -49.97 -33.88 -35.99
C GLY A 251 -48.81 -34.28 -35.09
N ARG A 252 -47.89 -35.09 -35.60
CA ARG A 252 -46.61 -35.39 -34.93
C ARG A 252 -45.44 -34.94 -35.78
N LEU A 253 -45.57 -35.15 -37.09
CA LEU A 253 -44.52 -34.85 -38.05
C LEU A 253 -44.35 -33.34 -38.24
N MET A 254 -45.45 -32.57 -38.28
CA MET A 254 -45.37 -31.11 -38.39
C MET A 254 -44.57 -30.47 -37.26
N TRP A 255 -44.71 -30.97 -36.02
CA TRP A 255 -43.99 -30.44 -34.87
C TRP A 255 -42.50 -30.78 -34.92
N LEU A 256 -42.16 -31.98 -35.41
CA LEU A 256 -40.78 -32.36 -35.63
C LEU A 256 -40.10 -31.44 -36.65
N TYR A 257 -40.76 -31.18 -37.77
CA TYR A 257 -40.25 -30.26 -38.80
C TYR A 257 -40.15 -28.81 -38.31
N LEU A 258 -41.14 -28.30 -37.58
CA LEU A 258 -41.08 -26.97 -36.98
C LEU A 258 -39.89 -26.85 -36.03
N LYS A 259 -39.66 -27.85 -35.18
CA LYS A 259 -38.49 -27.87 -34.29
C LYS A 259 -37.18 -28.00 -35.04
N TYR A 260 -37.15 -28.81 -36.09
CA TYR A 260 -36.00 -28.91 -36.98
C TYR A 260 -35.65 -27.55 -37.59
N TRP A 261 -36.63 -26.84 -38.16
CA TRP A 261 -36.39 -25.53 -38.75
C TRP A 261 -35.98 -24.46 -37.73
N GLU A 262 -36.56 -24.47 -36.52
CA GLU A 262 -36.09 -23.61 -35.42
C GLU A 262 -34.60 -23.83 -35.11
N VAL A 263 -34.14 -25.08 -35.05
CA VAL A 263 -32.73 -25.41 -34.79
C VAL A 263 -31.84 -24.99 -35.97
N ILE A 264 -32.31 -25.16 -37.21
CA ILE A 264 -31.57 -24.71 -38.40
C ILE A 264 -31.39 -23.18 -38.40
N VAL A 265 -32.40 -22.42 -37.97
CA VAL A 265 -32.31 -20.96 -37.84
C VAL A 265 -31.18 -20.57 -36.86
N GLU A 266 -31.11 -21.22 -35.69
CA GLU A 266 -30.03 -20.97 -34.73
C GLU A 266 -28.65 -21.40 -35.28
N LEU A 267 -28.57 -22.55 -35.94
CA LEU A 267 -27.33 -23.05 -36.54
C LEU A 267 -26.78 -22.11 -37.63
N LYS A 268 -27.67 -21.58 -38.47
CA LYS A 268 -27.27 -20.71 -39.59
C LYS A 268 -26.64 -19.41 -39.13
N LYS A 269 -27.08 -18.85 -37.99
CA LYS A 269 -26.44 -17.70 -37.35
C LYS A 269 -24.95 -17.96 -37.13
N PHE A 270 -24.61 -19.08 -36.51
CA PHE A 270 -23.21 -19.41 -36.21
C PHE A 270 -22.41 -19.73 -37.47
N LYS A 271 -22.98 -20.51 -38.42
CA LYS A 271 -22.30 -20.87 -39.67
C LYS A 271 -21.94 -19.66 -40.52
N LYS A 272 -22.83 -18.67 -40.62
CA LYS A 272 -22.55 -17.45 -41.41
C LYS A 272 -21.53 -16.55 -40.73
N VAL A 273 -21.58 -16.44 -39.40
CA VAL A 273 -20.57 -15.72 -38.62
C VAL A 273 -19.20 -16.38 -38.76
N GLU A 274 -19.13 -17.71 -38.65
CA GLU A 274 -17.91 -18.49 -38.86
C GLU A 274 -17.35 -18.26 -40.27
N LYS A 275 -18.19 -18.39 -41.30
CA LYS A 275 -17.81 -18.13 -42.70
C LYS A 275 -17.26 -16.71 -42.89
N ALA A 276 -17.93 -15.70 -42.34
CA ALA A 276 -17.50 -14.31 -42.47
C ALA A 276 -16.18 -13.99 -41.72
N ILE A 277 -15.85 -14.75 -40.67
CA ILE A 277 -14.57 -14.67 -39.96
C ILE A 277 -13.46 -15.36 -40.75
N LEU A 278 -13.73 -16.56 -41.31
CA LEU A 278 -12.74 -17.38 -42.01
C LEU A 278 -12.41 -16.86 -43.43
N GLU A 279 -13.32 -16.14 -44.06
CA GLU A 279 -13.12 -15.53 -45.39
C GLU A 279 -12.38 -14.18 -45.35
N LYS A 280 -11.96 -13.70 -44.16
CA LYS A 280 -11.21 -12.46 -43.95
C LYS A 280 -9.82 -12.71 -43.39
#